data_AF-A0A2N0WP95-F1
#
_entry.id   AF-A0A2N0WP95-F1
#
_cell.length_a   1.000
_cell.length_b   1.000
_cell.length_c   1.000
_cell.angle_alpha   90.00
_cell.angle_beta   90.00
_cell.angle_gamma   90.00
#
_symmetry.space_group_name_H-M   'P 1'
#
loop_
_entity.id
_entity.type
_entity.pdbx_description
1 polymer ?
#
loop_
_entity_poly.entity_id
_entity_poly.type
_entity_poly.pdbx_seq_one_letter_code
_entity_poly.pdbx_strand_id
1 'polypeptide(L)'
;MTQQKEQSLVPEILQHQQQLDHILTISTRDVSSVNSKKLNAHLTIFSDWLWHLAPDNIDAALGFLLHQTQPVSAACDTAFKRAVITRKLAEQLKYHAYYAQNLIKASLILDLGLNLNGVNLSEKLRAHQALTTQEKKVLHQSPIISANFCHKQKLFDTSIIYGVMEHKERLDGSGYPKRRSNNQLRREGKLLAIVHRVCELLTATEKRPAYSIKQALGYLAKHPQHFCSDILRHVVVTLDKPHPAMSLRIDKKTAGLIESIDYLEQKVRYFTYQIEHPLETLAEQVQIAEINKTQQYFIEPRTFSTKTLTTLLEQHNTQHVEDNSEKTSRLQPSMTLQRLLDCSAQAQPDQALIEEYLSQLPTLGESFVNTLTTLYPNSQFNSSLHAFKMAGAKQARPLLSQLALQNQLSEYFFPALPSLDHKVTHVIKLSREVAQYARNIEPNQLAMFSLINLAPLYFERKIHQLPARSTVDITACYLHHGFSLFGLNNSQMQVKIATALIKHWDKRATNLNALRALSTQPAKLSKQEQELIDGYQLALLLTHHTFHGVSLQHKQLKQKLALTCRTLSIKKLELTQLINFSLDLQPMCEL
;
A
#
# COMPACT_ATOMS: atom_id res chain seq x y z
N MET A 1 -29.80 12.17 -11.74
CA MET A 1 -28.46 11.74 -12.19
C MET A 1 -27.98 12.75 -13.21
N THR A 2 -27.22 13.74 -12.78
CA THR A 2 -26.51 14.65 -13.68
C THR A 2 -25.44 13.84 -14.38
N GLN A 3 -25.54 13.66 -15.70
CA GLN A 3 -24.42 13.17 -16.50
C GLN A 3 -23.23 14.11 -16.25
N GLN A 4 -22.24 13.66 -15.47
CA GLN A 4 -20.94 14.31 -15.47
C GLN A 4 -20.46 14.25 -16.92
N LYS A 5 -20.31 15.42 -17.55
CA LYS A 5 -19.62 15.50 -18.85
C LYS A 5 -18.27 14.82 -18.66
N GLU A 6 -18.01 13.74 -19.40
CA GLU A 6 -16.70 13.12 -19.43
C GLU A 6 -15.68 14.19 -19.80
N GLN A 7 -14.82 14.55 -18.84
CA GLN A 7 -13.75 15.51 -19.05
C GLN A 7 -12.56 14.76 -19.66
N SER A 8 -11.94 15.33 -20.69
CA SER A 8 -10.71 14.79 -21.24
C SER A 8 -9.58 14.89 -20.20
N LEU A 9 -8.76 13.83 -20.12
CA LEU A 9 -7.72 13.69 -19.09
C LEU A 9 -6.67 14.81 -19.13
N VAL A 10 -6.17 15.17 -20.32
CA VAL A 10 -5.06 16.13 -20.44
C VAL A 10 -5.45 17.54 -19.98
N PRO A 11 -6.59 18.12 -20.40
CA PRO A 11 -7.08 19.37 -19.84
C PRO A 11 -7.20 19.38 -18.32
N GLU A 12 -7.65 18.26 -17.73
CA GLU A 12 -7.80 18.14 -16.27
C GLU A 12 -6.45 18.07 -15.55
N ILE A 13 -5.46 17.34 -16.10
CA ILE A 13 -4.07 17.36 -15.60
C ILE A 13 -3.54 18.80 -15.59
N LEU A 14 -3.68 19.52 -16.70
CA LEU A 14 -3.20 20.90 -16.82
C LEU A 14 -3.88 21.84 -15.83
N GLN A 15 -5.20 21.69 -15.63
CA GLN A 15 -5.95 22.46 -14.64
C GLN A 15 -5.43 22.21 -13.23
N HIS A 16 -5.20 20.95 -12.86
CA HIS A 16 -4.62 20.59 -11.57
C HIS A 16 -3.18 21.13 -11.39
N GLN A 17 -2.35 21.07 -12.44
CA GLN A 17 -1.01 21.65 -12.43
C GLN A 17 -1.05 23.16 -12.18
N GLN A 18 -1.92 23.89 -12.87
CA GLN A 18 -2.06 25.35 -12.70
C GLN A 18 -2.56 25.72 -11.30
N GLN A 19 -3.55 25.00 -10.78
CA GLN A 19 -4.07 25.22 -9.43
C GLN A 19 -3.00 24.96 -8.36
N LEU A 20 -2.22 23.87 -8.51
CA LEU A 20 -1.12 23.58 -7.60
C LEU A 20 -0.03 24.65 -7.66
N ASP A 21 0.37 25.07 -8.86
CA ASP A 21 1.44 26.06 -9.03
C ASP A 21 1.08 27.39 -8.35
N HIS A 22 -0.18 27.80 -8.54
CA HIS A 22 -0.74 28.98 -7.88
C HIS A 22 -0.73 28.85 -6.35
N ILE A 23 -1.27 27.75 -5.79
CA ILE A 23 -1.36 27.60 -4.33
C ILE A 23 0.01 27.41 -3.68
N LEU A 24 0.97 26.73 -4.32
CA LEU A 24 2.35 26.61 -3.85
C LEU A 24 3.02 27.98 -3.82
N THR A 25 2.83 28.79 -4.86
CA THR A 25 3.42 30.14 -4.94
C THR A 25 2.90 31.05 -3.82
N ILE A 26 1.58 31.03 -3.55
CA ILE A 26 1.01 31.85 -2.47
C ILE A 26 1.45 31.33 -1.09
N SER A 27 1.38 30.02 -0.87
CA SER A 27 1.66 29.41 0.44
C SER A 27 3.15 29.45 0.83
N THR A 28 4.05 29.58 -0.14
CA THR A 28 5.49 29.73 0.12
C THR A 28 5.87 31.17 0.48
N ARG A 29 5.11 32.16 0.00
CA ARG A 29 5.28 33.59 0.30
C ARG A 29 4.61 34.00 1.61
N ASP A 30 3.40 33.49 1.86
CA ASP A 30 2.63 33.76 3.09
C ASP A 30 2.17 32.45 3.75
N VAL A 31 2.79 32.13 4.88
CA VAL A 31 2.56 30.92 5.69
C VAL A 31 1.39 31.11 6.69
N SER A 32 0.48 32.04 6.40
CA SER A 32 -0.74 32.23 7.21
C SER A 32 -1.56 30.94 7.36
N SER A 33 -2.30 30.83 8.45
CA SER A 33 -3.17 29.68 8.72
C SER A 33 -4.21 29.47 7.61
N VAL A 34 -4.67 30.55 6.98
CA VAL A 34 -5.62 30.51 5.86
C VAL A 34 -4.98 29.86 4.62
N ASN A 35 -3.80 30.30 4.20
CA ASN A 35 -3.13 29.73 3.02
C ASN A 35 -2.69 28.29 3.26
N SER A 36 -2.23 27.98 4.48
CA SER A 36 -1.88 26.60 4.85
C SER A 36 -3.07 25.64 4.78
N LYS A 37 -4.27 26.08 5.21
CA LYS A 37 -5.52 25.31 5.05
C LYS A 37 -5.89 25.13 3.58
N LYS A 38 -5.77 26.18 2.76
CA LYS A 38 -6.01 26.09 1.31
C LYS A 38 -5.05 25.12 0.63
N LEU A 39 -3.76 25.16 0.97
CA LEU A 39 -2.77 24.21 0.48
C LEU A 39 -3.16 22.78 0.84
N ASN A 40 -3.50 22.52 2.12
CA ASN A 40 -3.90 21.19 2.55
C ASN A 40 -5.15 20.66 1.80
N ALA A 41 -6.13 21.53 1.57
CA ALA A 41 -7.33 21.19 0.81
C ALA A 41 -6.97 20.77 -0.63
N HIS A 42 -6.15 21.57 -1.33
CA HIS A 42 -5.71 21.25 -2.70
C HIS A 42 -4.87 19.98 -2.74
N LEU A 43 -3.92 19.80 -1.82
CA LEU A 43 -3.13 18.57 -1.72
C LEU A 43 -4.03 17.34 -1.52
N THR A 44 -5.10 17.47 -0.72
CA THR A 44 -6.09 16.40 -0.51
C THR A 44 -6.85 16.10 -1.78
N ILE A 45 -7.41 17.11 -2.43
CA ILE A 45 -8.14 16.97 -3.71
C ILE A 45 -7.24 16.30 -4.76
N PHE A 46 -6.01 16.77 -4.94
CA PHE A 46 -5.11 16.22 -5.96
C PHE A 46 -4.65 14.80 -5.64
N SER A 47 -4.35 14.51 -4.37
CA SER A 47 -3.97 13.15 -3.97
C SER A 47 -5.12 12.17 -4.14
N ASP A 48 -6.35 12.62 -3.88
CA ASP A 48 -7.56 11.84 -4.03
C ASP A 48 -7.86 11.56 -5.50
N TRP A 49 -7.84 12.61 -6.32
CA TRP A 49 -7.97 12.51 -7.77
C TRP A 49 -6.95 11.56 -8.39
N LEU A 50 -5.65 11.74 -8.11
CA LEU A 50 -4.58 10.88 -8.62
C LEU A 50 -4.73 9.42 -8.20
N TRP A 51 -5.15 9.17 -6.95
CA TRP A 51 -5.32 7.82 -6.43
C TRP A 51 -6.42 7.07 -7.18
N HIS A 52 -7.53 7.76 -7.44
CA HIS A 52 -8.71 7.15 -8.06
C HIS A 52 -8.66 7.12 -9.60
N LEU A 53 -7.67 7.74 -10.26
CA LEU A 53 -7.52 7.59 -11.71
C LEU A 53 -7.37 6.11 -12.10
N ALA A 54 -8.11 5.70 -13.13
CA ALA A 54 -8.03 4.36 -13.70
C ALA A 54 -6.61 4.03 -14.19
N PRO A 55 -6.22 2.73 -14.22
CA PRO A 55 -4.88 2.30 -14.62
C PRO A 55 -4.41 2.87 -15.97
N ASP A 56 -5.28 2.92 -16.97
CA ASP A 56 -4.94 3.44 -18.29
C ASP A 56 -4.77 4.96 -18.29
N ASN A 57 -5.60 5.68 -17.52
CA ASN A 57 -5.45 7.13 -17.37
C ASN A 57 -4.17 7.50 -16.62
N ILE A 58 -3.75 6.74 -15.61
CA ILE A 58 -2.50 7.05 -14.90
C ILE A 58 -1.25 6.73 -15.74
N ASP A 59 -1.30 5.72 -16.61
CA ASP A 59 -0.23 5.45 -17.58
C ASP A 59 -0.15 6.60 -18.60
N ALA A 60 -1.30 7.05 -19.12
CA ALA A 60 -1.36 8.21 -20.00
C ALA A 60 -0.87 9.49 -19.33
N ALA A 61 -1.25 9.72 -18.06
CA ALA A 61 -0.78 10.86 -17.28
C ALA A 61 0.73 10.83 -17.05
N LEU A 62 1.31 9.66 -16.75
CA LEU A 62 2.77 9.50 -16.61
C LEU A 62 3.45 9.82 -17.93
N GLY A 63 2.99 9.23 -19.04
CA GLY A 63 3.56 9.46 -20.37
C GLY A 63 3.49 10.93 -20.79
N PHE A 64 2.35 11.59 -20.58
CA PHE A 64 2.16 13.02 -20.80
C PHE A 64 3.14 13.86 -19.96
N LEU A 65 3.19 13.61 -18.64
CA LEU A 65 4.03 14.38 -17.73
C LEU A 65 5.52 14.15 -17.96
N LEU A 66 5.95 13.08 -18.61
CA LEU A 66 7.35 12.91 -18.97
C LEU A 66 7.81 13.93 -20.03
N HIS A 67 6.88 14.52 -20.79
CA HIS A 67 7.15 15.70 -21.61
C HIS A 67 7.20 16.96 -20.75
N GLN A 68 8.00 17.95 -21.17
CA GLN A 68 8.00 19.25 -20.51
C GLN A 68 6.87 20.11 -21.05
N THR A 69 5.84 20.30 -20.24
CA THR A 69 4.65 21.07 -20.64
C THR A 69 4.67 22.46 -20.01
N GLN A 70 4.65 23.49 -20.84
CA GLN A 70 4.31 24.85 -20.42
C GLN A 70 2.78 24.94 -20.20
N PRO A 71 2.26 25.75 -19.25
CA PRO A 71 2.89 26.97 -18.70
C PRO A 71 3.20 26.98 -17.19
N VAL A 72 3.38 25.83 -16.53
CA VAL A 72 3.63 25.80 -15.08
C VAL A 72 5.11 25.87 -14.72
N SER A 73 5.42 26.26 -13.48
CA SER A 73 6.80 26.25 -12.99
C SER A 73 7.45 24.86 -13.04
N ALA A 74 8.77 24.81 -13.24
CA ALA A 74 9.51 23.54 -13.25
C ALA A 74 9.42 22.80 -11.90
N ALA A 75 9.24 23.54 -10.80
CA ALA A 75 9.01 22.98 -9.48
C ALA A 75 7.65 22.28 -9.39
N CYS A 76 6.59 22.89 -9.93
CA CYS A 76 5.26 22.27 -10.00
C CYS A 76 5.24 21.06 -10.92
N ASP A 77 5.84 21.17 -12.11
CA ASP A 77 5.98 20.06 -13.05
C ASP A 77 6.69 18.84 -12.41
N THR A 78 7.83 19.09 -11.77
CA THR A 78 8.57 18.05 -11.03
C THR A 78 7.75 17.49 -9.87
N ALA A 79 7.00 18.32 -9.14
CA ALA A 79 6.11 17.87 -8.08
C ALA A 79 5.03 16.91 -8.59
N PHE A 80 4.37 17.23 -9.71
CA PHE A 80 3.36 16.36 -10.33
C PHE A 80 3.95 15.04 -10.83
N LYS A 81 5.12 15.08 -11.50
CA LYS A 81 5.85 13.87 -11.90
C LYS A 81 6.10 12.95 -10.70
N ARG A 82 6.58 13.52 -9.58
CA ARG A 82 6.80 12.76 -8.34
C ARG A 82 5.51 12.16 -7.81
N ALA A 83 4.40 12.89 -7.86
CA ALA A 83 3.11 12.43 -7.38
C ALA A 83 2.55 11.27 -8.19
N VAL A 84 2.61 11.35 -9.52
CA VAL A 84 2.20 10.27 -10.42
C VAL A 84 3.08 9.03 -10.22
N ILE A 85 4.41 9.18 -10.19
CA ILE A 85 5.31 8.06 -9.92
C ILE A 85 5.05 7.47 -8.53
N THR A 86 4.86 8.31 -7.51
CA THR A 86 4.53 7.85 -6.14
C THR A 86 3.23 7.07 -6.10
N ARG A 87 2.18 7.52 -6.80
CA ARG A 87 0.90 6.79 -6.90
C ARG A 87 1.10 5.42 -7.55
N LYS A 88 1.86 5.33 -8.65
CA LYS A 88 2.14 4.04 -9.31
C LYS A 88 2.97 3.10 -8.45
N LEU A 89 3.97 3.63 -7.74
CA LEU A 89 4.75 2.83 -6.78
C LEU A 89 3.88 2.37 -5.61
N ALA A 90 3.01 3.24 -5.09
CA ALA A 90 2.10 2.90 -4.00
C ALA A 90 1.13 1.80 -4.42
N GLU A 91 0.62 1.82 -5.65
CA GLU A 91 -0.22 0.75 -6.21
C GLU A 91 0.58 -0.56 -6.39
N GLN A 92 1.77 -0.53 -6.97
CA GLN A 92 2.62 -1.72 -7.14
C GLN A 92 3.03 -2.34 -5.81
N LEU A 93 3.30 -1.50 -4.82
CA LEU A 93 3.60 -1.90 -3.45
C LEU A 93 2.32 -2.16 -2.64
N LYS A 94 1.14 -2.02 -3.26
CA LYS A 94 -0.17 -2.33 -2.69
C LYS A 94 -0.46 -1.60 -1.37
N TYR A 95 -0.07 -0.33 -1.29
CA TYR A 95 -0.34 0.55 -0.17
C TYR A 95 -1.83 0.81 0.01
N HIS A 96 -2.26 0.92 1.27
CA HIS A 96 -3.61 1.39 1.58
C HIS A 96 -3.82 2.81 1.04
N ALA A 97 -5.02 3.09 0.50
CA ALA A 97 -5.35 4.37 -0.12
C ALA A 97 -4.96 5.57 0.73
N TYR A 98 -5.40 5.61 1.99
CA TYR A 98 -5.01 6.64 2.96
C TYR A 98 -3.48 6.90 3.04
N TYR A 99 -2.68 5.84 3.17
CA TYR A 99 -1.22 5.95 3.27
C TYR A 99 -0.61 6.37 1.92
N ALA A 100 -1.13 5.84 0.82
CA ALA A 100 -0.72 6.21 -0.53
C ALA A 100 -1.02 7.68 -0.83
N GLN A 101 -2.22 8.15 -0.52
CA GLN A 101 -2.64 9.55 -0.66
C GLN A 101 -1.73 10.47 0.17
N ASN A 102 -1.40 10.09 1.42
CA ASN A 102 -0.46 10.87 2.22
C ASN A 102 0.96 10.89 1.61
N LEU A 103 1.45 9.79 1.04
CA LEU A 103 2.72 9.77 0.30
C LEU A 103 2.66 10.63 -0.96
N ILE A 104 1.55 10.61 -1.70
CA ILE A 104 1.32 11.46 -2.88
C ILE A 104 1.36 12.93 -2.46
N LYS A 105 0.63 13.33 -1.40
CA LYS A 105 0.70 14.68 -0.83
C LYS A 105 2.14 15.08 -0.49
N ALA A 106 2.87 14.21 0.20
CA ALA A 106 4.26 14.47 0.58
C ALA A 106 5.16 14.69 -0.63
N SER A 107 4.98 13.87 -1.69
CA SER A 107 5.76 13.96 -2.93
C SER A 107 5.53 15.29 -3.70
N LEU A 108 4.33 15.89 -3.57
CA LEU A 108 4.01 17.19 -4.16
C LEU A 108 4.77 18.34 -3.48
N ILE A 109 5.19 18.19 -2.22
CA ILE A 109 5.73 19.29 -1.41
C ILE A 109 7.13 19.04 -0.83
N LEU A 110 7.84 18.00 -1.26
CA LEU A 110 9.18 17.64 -0.73
C LEU A 110 10.13 18.85 -0.65
N ASP A 111 10.16 19.64 -1.72
CA ASP A 111 11.06 20.78 -1.90
C ASP A 111 10.45 22.13 -1.49
N LEU A 112 9.29 22.15 -0.79
CA LEU A 112 8.62 23.39 -0.38
C LEU A 112 9.57 24.32 0.41
N GLY A 113 10.43 23.74 1.25
CA GLY A 113 11.46 24.43 2.02
C GLY A 113 12.50 25.20 1.21
N LEU A 114 12.62 24.95 -0.10
CA LEU A 114 13.47 25.77 -0.98
C LEU A 114 12.89 27.16 -1.24
N ASN A 115 11.56 27.30 -1.14
CA ASN A 115 10.85 28.52 -1.52
C ASN A 115 10.16 29.22 -0.35
N LEU A 116 9.99 28.54 0.79
CA LEU A 116 9.37 29.10 1.98
C LEU A 116 10.06 30.39 2.43
N ASN A 117 9.26 31.33 2.95
CA ASN A 117 9.69 32.63 3.47
C ASN A 117 10.43 33.48 2.43
N GLY A 118 10.11 33.31 1.14
CA GLY A 118 10.64 34.15 0.06
C GLY A 118 12.11 33.88 -0.33
N VAL A 119 12.73 32.79 0.13
CA VAL A 119 14.12 32.45 -0.22
C VAL A 119 14.29 32.16 -1.72
N ASN A 120 13.25 31.61 -2.36
CA ASN A 120 13.19 31.30 -3.80
C ASN A 120 14.44 30.58 -4.35
N LEU A 121 14.93 29.58 -3.61
CA LEU A 121 16.17 28.88 -3.92
C LEU A 121 16.03 27.92 -5.10
N SER A 122 14.81 27.45 -5.37
CA SER A 122 14.56 26.49 -6.46
C SER A 122 14.95 27.05 -7.84
N GLU A 123 14.60 28.30 -8.13
CA GLU A 123 14.98 28.95 -9.40
C GLU A 123 16.49 29.17 -9.50
N LYS A 124 17.16 29.56 -8.39
CA LYS A 124 18.62 29.72 -8.38
C LYS A 124 19.35 28.42 -8.68
N LEU A 125 18.88 27.30 -8.12
CA LEU A 125 19.43 25.97 -8.39
C LEU A 125 19.24 25.58 -9.86
N ARG A 126 18.06 25.84 -10.44
CA ARG A 126 17.76 25.56 -11.85
C ARG A 126 18.65 26.36 -12.81
N ALA A 127 18.89 27.63 -12.47
CA ALA A 127 19.77 28.53 -13.20
C ALA A 127 21.27 28.28 -12.92
N HIS A 128 21.60 27.32 -12.05
CA HIS A 128 22.98 27.02 -11.63
C HIS A 128 23.73 28.27 -11.17
N GLN A 129 23.04 29.14 -10.44
CA GLN A 129 23.63 30.34 -9.84
C GLN A 129 24.48 29.95 -8.63
N ALA A 130 25.55 30.71 -8.39
CA ALA A 130 26.39 30.51 -7.22
C ALA A 130 25.58 30.81 -5.95
N LEU A 131 25.57 29.85 -5.02
CA LEU A 131 24.90 30.01 -3.74
C LEU A 131 25.86 30.59 -2.70
N THR A 132 25.37 31.57 -1.94
CA THR A 132 26.04 32.09 -0.74
C THR A 132 26.14 31.02 0.35
N THR A 133 27.00 31.24 1.33
CA THR A 133 27.13 30.33 2.49
C THR A 133 25.80 30.14 3.23
N GLN A 134 24.99 31.21 3.33
CA GLN A 134 23.68 31.14 3.98
C GLN A 134 22.69 30.33 3.15
N GLU A 135 22.65 30.53 1.83
CA GLU A 135 21.78 29.76 0.93
C GLU A 135 22.17 28.28 0.90
N LYS A 136 23.46 27.94 0.96
CA LYS A 136 23.91 26.55 1.09
C LYS A 136 23.44 25.91 2.40
N LYS A 137 23.44 26.67 3.51
CA LYS A 137 22.87 26.19 4.79
C LYS A 137 21.37 25.94 4.65
N VAL A 138 20.63 26.86 4.03
CA VAL A 138 19.19 26.70 3.79
C VAL A 138 18.91 25.51 2.86
N LEU A 139 19.71 25.32 1.81
CA LEU A 139 19.61 24.16 0.91
C LEU A 139 19.69 22.84 1.67
N HIS A 140 20.71 22.68 2.51
CA HIS A 140 20.87 21.47 3.30
C HIS A 140 19.79 21.31 4.37
N GLN A 141 19.26 22.42 4.90
CA GLN A 141 18.17 22.38 5.88
C GLN A 141 16.78 22.26 5.26
N SER A 142 16.63 22.42 3.94
CA SER A 142 15.32 22.47 3.28
C SER A 142 14.44 21.24 3.54
N PRO A 143 14.95 20.00 3.67
CA PRO A 143 14.10 18.85 4.03
C PRO A 143 13.50 19.00 5.44
N ILE A 144 14.28 19.52 6.40
CA ILE A 144 13.79 19.81 7.76
C ILE A 144 12.77 20.96 7.71
N ILE A 145 13.02 22.00 6.91
CA ILE A 145 12.10 23.14 6.77
C ILE A 145 10.75 22.67 6.21
N SER A 146 10.77 21.88 5.13
CA SER A 146 9.56 21.25 4.56
C SER A 146 8.84 20.39 5.61
N ALA A 147 9.56 19.50 6.31
CA ALA A 147 8.98 18.61 7.31
C ALA A 147 8.37 19.38 8.50
N ASN A 148 9.04 20.42 8.98
CA ASN A 148 8.54 21.28 10.06
C ASN A 148 7.27 22.02 9.66
N PHE A 149 7.20 22.51 8.42
CA PHE A 149 5.98 23.10 7.88
C PHE A 149 4.84 22.08 7.87
N CYS A 150 5.09 20.88 7.32
CA CYS A 150 4.09 19.81 7.26
C CYS A 150 3.57 19.42 8.66
N HIS A 151 4.47 19.33 9.63
CA HIS A 151 4.14 19.02 11.02
C HIS A 151 3.28 20.10 11.67
N LYS A 152 3.71 21.37 11.59
CA LYS A 152 2.97 22.51 12.17
C LYS A 152 1.56 22.63 11.58
N GLN A 153 1.43 22.40 10.28
CA GLN A 153 0.15 22.51 9.57
C GLN A 153 -0.68 21.23 9.59
N LYS A 154 -0.18 20.14 10.21
CA LYS A 154 -0.85 18.83 10.32
C LYS A 154 -1.34 18.31 8.95
N LEU A 155 -0.50 18.41 7.92
CA LEU A 155 -0.89 18.05 6.54
C LEU A 155 -1.14 16.56 6.36
N PHE A 156 -0.37 15.72 7.06
CA PHE A 156 -0.45 14.26 7.01
C PHE A 156 0.34 13.65 8.18
N ASP A 157 0.29 12.34 8.27
CA ASP A 157 0.82 11.53 9.36
C ASP A 157 2.31 11.78 9.65
N THR A 158 2.66 11.66 10.93
CA THR A 158 4.02 11.86 11.42
C THR A 158 5.04 10.98 10.69
N SER A 159 4.73 9.70 10.42
CA SER A 159 5.62 8.79 9.68
C SER A 159 6.01 9.34 8.30
N ILE A 160 5.05 9.91 7.57
CA ILE A 160 5.23 10.52 6.26
C ILE A 160 6.05 11.81 6.36
N ILE A 161 5.86 12.61 7.41
CA ILE A 161 6.67 13.81 7.69
C ILE A 161 8.14 13.45 7.83
N TYR A 162 8.47 12.31 8.46
CA TYR A 162 9.85 11.85 8.50
C TYR A 162 10.38 11.46 7.12
N GLY A 163 9.54 10.89 6.25
CA GLY A 163 9.88 10.71 4.83
C GLY A 163 10.23 12.02 4.13
N VAL A 164 9.47 13.09 4.36
CA VAL A 164 9.79 14.44 3.88
C VAL A 164 11.11 14.95 4.46
N MET A 165 11.42 14.67 5.72
CA MET A 165 12.71 15.06 6.31
C MET A 165 13.90 14.29 5.72
N GLU A 166 13.69 13.02 5.35
CA GLU A 166 14.74 12.06 4.99
C GLU A 166 14.97 11.91 3.47
N HIS A 167 14.16 12.53 2.61
CA HIS A 167 14.23 12.32 1.15
C HIS A 167 15.56 12.74 0.49
N LYS A 168 16.42 13.50 1.18
CA LYS A 168 17.77 13.86 0.72
C LYS A 168 18.90 13.08 1.40
N GLU A 169 18.55 12.18 2.32
CA GLU A 169 19.50 11.25 2.93
C GLU A 169 19.89 10.14 1.94
N ARG A 170 20.97 9.42 2.23
CA ARG A 170 21.52 8.34 1.40
C ARG A 170 21.84 7.14 2.27
N LEU A 171 21.73 5.93 1.73
CA LEU A 171 21.91 4.71 2.54
C LEU A 171 23.32 4.60 3.18
N ASP A 172 24.33 5.18 2.54
CA ASP A 172 25.71 5.26 3.04
C ASP A 172 25.97 6.43 4.03
N GLY A 173 24.96 7.24 4.33
CA GLY A 173 25.09 8.41 5.21
C GLY A 173 25.71 9.66 4.55
N SER A 174 26.03 9.63 3.25
CA SER A 174 26.58 10.80 2.52
C SER A 174 25.56 11.93 2.30
N GLY A 175 24.28 11.64 2.52
CA GLY A 175 23.18 12.58 2.32
C GLY A 175 23.07 13.67 3.39
N TYR A 176 21.95 14.38 3.35
CA TYR A 176 21.65 15.47 4.29
C TYR A 176 20.14 15.46 4.63
N PRO A 177 19.70 16.06 5.76
CA PRO A 177 20.44 16.95 6.67
C PRO A 177 21.15 16.28 7.85
N LYS A 178 20.74 15.08 8.26
CA LYS A 178 21.22 14.40 9.46
C LYS A 178 22.24 13.30 9.18
N ARG A 179 22.54 13.01 7.90
CA ARG A 179 23.51 11.98 7.48
C ARG A 179 23.14 10.60 8.01
N ARG A 180 21.85 10.28 7.94
CA ARG A 180 21.33 8.99 8.42
C ARG A 180 21.73 7.88 7.45
N SER A 181 22.20 6.77 8.00
CA SER A 181 22.52 5.55 7.24
C SER A 181 21.30 4.64 7.08
N ASN A 182 21.43 3.60 6.26
CA ASN A 182 20.36 2.67 5.88
C ASN A 182 19.46 2.20 7.04
N ASN A 183 20.06 1.80 8.17
CA ASN A 183 19.32 1.26 9.32
C ASN A 183 18.55 2.33 10.10
N GLN A 184 18.90 3.61 9.92
CA GLN A 184 18.27 4.75 10.58
C GLN A 184 17.22 5.45 9.70
N LEU A 185 17.18 5.09 8.42
CA LEU A 185 16.26 5.63 7.43
C LEU A 185 14.96 4.84 7.40
N ARG A 186 13.86 5.58 7.36
CA ARG A 186 12.52 4.99 7.27
C ARG A 186 12.20 4.62 5.84
N ARG A 187 11.22 3.74 5.68
CA ARG A 187 10.79 3.26 4.35
C ARG A 187 10.29 4.41 3.48
N GLU A 188 9.55 5.34 4.06
CA GLU A 188 9.05 6.56 3.41
C GLU A 188 10.21 7.41 2.89
N GLY A 189 11.25 7.60 3.70
CA GLY A 189 12.45 8.35 3.32
C GLY A 189 13.19 7.69 2.16
N LYS A 190 13.38 6.35 2.23
CA LYS A 190 13.99 5.57 1.14
C LYS A 190 13.20 5.66 -0.16
N LEU A 191 11.87 5.62 -0.09
CA LEU A 191 10.98 5.73 -1.25
C LEU A 191 11.05 7.13 -1.87
N LEU A 192 10.81 8.15 -1.06
CA LEU A 192 10.78 9.54 -1.50
C LEU A 192 12.15 10.00 -2.00
N ALA A 193 13.26 9.44 -1.50
CA ALA A 193 14.60 9.76 -1.99
C ALA A 193 14.83 9.30 -3.44
N ILE A 194 14.37 8.09 -3.81
CA ILE A 194 14.50 7.59 -5.18
C ILE A 194 13.55 8.33 -6.11
N VAL A 195 12.29 8.52 -5.69
CA VAL A 195 11.30 9.29 -6.47
C VAL A 195 11.77 10.72 -6.71
N HIS A 196 12.29 11.37 -5.66
CA HIS A 196 12.87 12.70 -5.79
C HIS A 196 14.00 12.70 -6.82
N ARG A 197 14.97 11.80 -6.66
CA ARG A 197 16.15 11.78 -7.52
C ARG A 197 15.83 11.48 -8.98
N VAL A 198 14.94 10.53 -9.25
CA VAL A 198 14.60 10.17 -10.62
C VAL A 198 13.90 11.33 -11.33
N CYS A 199 12.95 12.01 -10.68
CA CYS A 199 12.29 13.18 -11.25
C CYS A 199 13.26 14.34 -11.48
N GLU A 200 14.21 14.57 -10.56
CA GLU A 200 15.25 15.60 -10.74
C GLU A 200 16.12 15.34 -11.99
N LEU A 201 16.44 14.07 -12.27
CA LEU A 201 17.22 13.69 -13.47
C LEU A 201 16.40 13.87 -14.75
N LEU A 202 15.12 13.51 -14.71
CA LEU A 202 14.15 13.63 -15.82
C LEU A 202 13.71 15.07 -16.11
N THR A 203 14.00 16.02 -15.21
CA THR A 203 13.74 17.44 -15.43
C THR A 203 15.00 18.14 -15.97
N ALA A 204 14.83 19.00 -16.98
CA ALA A 204 15.94 19.80 -17.52
C ALA A 204 16.27 21.00 -16.60
N THR A 205 17.48 21.50 -16.75
CA THR A 205 17.97 22.73 -16.12
C THR A 205 18.57 23.63 -17.18
N GLU A 206 18.94 24.87 -16.85
CA GLU A 206 19.51 25.80 -17.84
C GLU A 206 20.85 25.32 -18.42
N LYS A 207 21.61 24.49 -17.68
CA LYS A 207 22.91 23.96 -18.12
C LYS A 207 22.89 22.50 -18.57
N ARG A 208 21.77 21.80 -18.40
CA ARG A 208 21.70 20.35 -18.61
C ARG A 208 20.33 19.94 -19.16
N PRO A 209 20.27 19.25 -20.30
CA PRO A 209 19.02 18.67 -20.78
C PRO A 209 18.50 17.60 -19.81
N ALA A 210 17.20 17.32 -19.87
CA ALA A 210 16.61 16.19 -19.15
C ALA A 210 17.33 14.89 -19.53
N TYR A 211 17.55 14.01 -18.55
CA TYR A 211 18.03 12.66 -18.85
C TYR A 211 16.90 11.88 -19.50
N SER A 212 17.25 11.01 -20.45
CA SER A 212 16.36 9.92 -20.85
C SER A 212 16.08 9.00 -19.67
N ILE A 213 14.98 8.26 -19.72
CA ILE A 213 14.63 7.26 -18.69
C ILE A 213 15.78 6.28 -18.48
N LYS A 214 16.38 5.75 -19.56
CA LYS A 214 17.53 4.85 -19.48
C LYS A 214 18.74 5.48 -18.80
N GLN A 215 19.03 6.76 -19.06
CA GLN A 215 20.12 7.47 -18.38
C GLN A 215 19.82 7.69 -16.89
N ALA A 216 18.58 8.06 -16.54
CA ALA A 216 18.16 8.26 -15.16
C ALA A 216 18.21 6.94 -14.36
N LEU A 217 17.65 5.86 -14.90
CA LEU A 217 17.71 4.52 -14.28
C LEU A 217 19.17 4.01 -14.21
N GLY A 218 19.95 4.19 -15.26
CA GLY A 218 21.37 3.84 -15.29
C GLY A 218 22.21 4.61 -14.27
N TYR A 219 21.89 5.89 -14.02
CA TYR A 219 22.49 6.66 -12.94
C TYR A 219 22.17 6.04 -11.59
N LEU A 220 20.90 5.72 -11.31
CA LEU A 220 20.50 5.14 -10.02
C LEU A 220 21.15 3.77 -9.79
N ALA A 221 21.20 2.93 -10.83
CA ALA A 221 21.82 1.60 -10.78
C ALA A 221 23.34 1.64 -10.53
N LYS A 222 24.03 2.69 -10.99
CA LYS A 222 25.47 2.91 -10.72
C LYS A 222 25.76 3.39 -9.30
N HIS A 223 24.74 3.74 -8.51
CA HIS A 223 24.88 4.20 -7.13
C HIS A 223 24.05 3.34 -6.15
N PRO A 224 24.27 2.02 -6.10
CA PRO A 224 23.49 1.11 -5.25
C PRO A 224 23.65 1.41 -3.75
N GLN A 225 24.78 2.01 -3.34
CA GLN A 225 25.03 2.44 -1.97
C GLN A 225 24.21 3.66 -1.53
N HIS A 226 23.53 4.35 -2.46
CA HIS A 226 22.74 5.54 -2.16
C HIS A 226 21.24 5.23 -1.99
N PHE A 227 20.75 4.15 -2.60
CA PHE A 227 19.32 3.93 -2.82
C PHE A 227 18.89 2.49 -2.51
N CYS A 228 17.68 2.32 -1.99
CA CYS A 228 17.12 1.00 -1.68
C CYS A 228 16.85 0.20 -2.96
N SER A 229 17.52 -0.94 -3.12
CA SER A 229 17.40 -1.80 -4.30
C SER A 229 15.97 -2.27 -4.55
N ASP A 230 15.22 -2.58 -3.49
CA ASP A 230 13.85 -3.09 -3.61
C ASP A 230 12.94 -2.04 -4.25
N ILE A 231 13.04 -0.80 -3.79
CA ILE A 231 12.26 0.32 -4.34
C ILE A 231 12.74 0.66 -5.75
N LEU A 232 14.06 0.62 -6.01
CA LEU A 232 14.61 0.86 -7.34
C LEU A 232 14.03 -0.12 -8.38
N ARG A 233 13.85 -1.40 -8.04
CA ARG A 233 13.21 -2.37 -8.94
C ARG A 233 11.79 -1.95 -9.33
N HIS A 234 10.99 -1.46 -8.38
CA HIS A 234 9.64 -0.94 -8.68
C HIS A 234 9.67 0.33 -9.55
N VAL A 235 10.66 1.21 -9.35
CA VAL A 235 10.84 2.39 -10.21
C VAL A 235 11.20 1.98 -11.63
N VAL A 236 12.05 0.97 -11.81
CA VAL A 236 12.37 0.40 -13.12
C VAL A 236 11.10 -0.14 -13.79
N VAL A 237 10.32 -0.99 -13.10
CA VAL A 237 9.05 -1.52 -13.64
C VAL A 237 8.08 -0.40 -14.02
N THR A 238 8.04 0.69 -13.25
CA THR A 238 7.17 1.84 -13.51
C THR A 238 7.57 2.62 -14.76
N LEU A 239 8.87 2.83 -14.98
CA LEU A 239 9.37 3.76 -16.00
C LEU A 239 9.85 3.08 -17.29
N ASP A 240 10.31 1.83 -17.23
CA ASP A 240 10.92 1.14 -18.39
C ASP A 240 9.87 0.54 -19.33
N LYS A 241 8.63 0.33 -18.84
CA LYS A 241 7.51 -0.11 -19.68
C LYS A 241 7.04 1.01 -20.63
N PRO A 242 6.48 0.69 -21.81
CA PRO A 242 5.89 1.70 -22.68
C PRO A 242 4.69 2.38 -21.99
N HIS A 243 4.47 3.65 -22.31
CA HIS A 243 3.30 4.43 -21.88
C HIS A 243 2.73 5.21 -23.08
N PRO A 244 1.43 5.55 -23.09
CA PRO A 244 0.88 6.53 -24.03
C PRO A 244 1.71 7.81 -24.06
N ALA A 245 1.77 8.49 -25.20
CA ALA A 245 2.63 9.65 -25.45
C ALA A 245 4.16 9.41 -25.42
N MET A 246 4.66 8.21 -25.13
CA MET A 246 6.07 7.88 -25.37
C MET A 246 6.32 7.58 -26.85
N SER A 247 7.59 7.56 -27.25
CA SER A 247 8.02 7.14 -28.58
C SER A 247 8.66 5.76 -28.54
N LEU A 248 8.31 4.91 -29.51
CA LEU A 248 8.98 3.64 -29.77
C LEU A 248 9.91 3.77 -30.97
N ARG A 249 11.12 3.23 -30.85
CA ARG A 249 12.11 3.22 -31.92
C ARG A 249 11.75 2.15 -32.96
N ILE A 250 11.53 2.56 -34.21
CA ILE A 250 11.31 1.66 -35.34
C ILE A 250 12.64 1.37 -36.04
N ASP A 251 13.33 2.44 -36.47
CA ASP A 251 14.65 2.36 -37.09
C ASP A 251 15.50 3.60 -36.76
N LYS A 252 16.66 3.77 -37.40
CA LYS A 252 17.58 4.89 -37.12
C LYS A 252 16.94 6.27 -37.32
N LYS A 253 16.02 6.42 -38.27
CA LYS A 253 15.39 7.69 -38.67
C LYS A 253 13.90 7.76 -38.34
N THR A 254 13.23 6.61 -38.17
CA THR A 254 11.79 6.54 -37.93
C THR A 254 11.47 6.10 -36.50
N ALA A 255 10.45 6.72 -35.91
CA ALA A 255 9.89 6.37 -34.62
C ALA A 255 8.35 6.39 -34.66
N GLY A 256 7.74 5.80 -33.64
CA GLY A 256 6.29 5.76 -33.46
C GLY A 256 5.86 6.45 -32.17
N LEU A 257 5.00 7.46 -32.24
CA LEU A 257 4.39 8.11 -31.09
C LEU A 257 3.21 7.27 -30.59
N ILE A 258 3.30 6.74 -29.39
CA ILE A 258 2.33 5.79 -28.81
C ILE A 258 1.03 6.52 -28.49
N GLU A 259 -0.06 6.07 -29.12
CA GLU A 259 -1.44 6.48 -28.82
C GLU A 259 -1.94 5.74 -27.58
N SER A 260 -1.88 4.41 -27.60
CA SER A 260 -2.44 3.56 -26.56
C SER A 260 -1.73 2.20 -26.52
N ILE A 261 -1.94 1.47 -25.42
CA ILE A 261 -1.28 0.19 -25.14
C ILE A 261 -2.33 -0.78 -24.64
N ASP A 262 -2.35 -1.97 -25.24
CA ASP A 262 -3.09 -3.11 -24.74
C ASP A 262 -2.10 -4.09 -24.10
N TYR A 263 -2.05 -4.10 -22.77
CA TYR A 263 -1.17 -5.01 -22.02
C TYR A 263 -1.67 -6.46 -22.00
N LEU A 264 -2.96 -6.72 -22.26
CA LEU A 264 -3.48 -8.09 -22.30
C LEU A 264 -3.05 -8.75 -23.61
N GLU A 265 -3.23 -8.04 -24.71
CA GLU A 265 -2.86 -8.50 -26.05
C GLU A 265 -1.38 -8.25 -26.39
N GLN A 266 -0.63 -7.58 -25.50
CA GLN A 266 0.76 -7.16 -25.71
C GLN A 266 0.93 -6.36 -27.02
N LYS A 267 0.01 -5.41 -27.30
CA LYS A 267 0.00 -4.59 -28.52
C LYS A 267 0.12 -3.10 -28.20
N VAL A 268 0.80 -2.38 -29.09
CA VAL A 268 0.96 -0.92 -29.03
C VAL A 268 0.40 -0.29 -30.29
N ARG A 269 -0.41 0.74 -30.12
CA ARG A 269 -0.95 1.59 -31.19
C ARG A 269 -0.15 2.88 -31.26
N TYR A 270 0.29 3.29 -32.45
CA TYR A 270 1.17 4.45 -32.59
C TYR A 270 1.07 5.14 -33.95
N PHE A 271 1.46 6.41 -34.00
CA PHE A 271 1.61 7.20 -35.22
C PHE A 271 3.08 7.30 -35.62
N THR A 272 3.43 6.97 -36.86
CA THR A 272 4.82 7.02 -37.33
C THR A 272 5.27 8.45 -37.64
N TYR A 273 6.54 8.77 -37.38
CA TYR A 273 7.17 10.03 -37.78
C TYR A 273 8.68 9.88 -38.01
N GLN A 274 9.28 10.84 -38.70
CA GLN A 274 10.72 11.00 -38.87
C GLN A 274 11.31 11.79 -37.70
N ILE A 275 12.33 11.24 -37.04
CA ILE A 275 12.90 11.77 -35.79
C ILE A 275 13.50 13.17 -35.96
N GLU A 276 14.06 13.47 -37.13
CA GLU A 276 14.62 14.80 -37.42
C GLU A 276 13.52 15.88 -37.55
N HIS A 277 12.33 15.48 -38.00
CA HIS A 277 11.20 16.34 -38.35
C HIS A 277 9.86 15.80 -37.79
N PRO A 278 9.74 15.62 -36.45
CA PRO A 278 8.67 14.81 -35.87
C PRO A 278 7.27 15.38 -36.06
N LEU A 279 7.13 16.70 -36.12
CA LEU A 279 5.83 17.38 -36.29
C LEU A 279 5.38 17.41 -37.76
N GLU A 280 6.32 17.50 -38.70
CA GLU A 280 6.03 17.64 -40.14
C GLU A 280 5.71 16.29 -40.81
N THR A 281 6.12 15.20 -40.18
CA THR A 281 6.09 13.84 -40.76
C THR A 281 5.22 12.87 -39.97
N LEU A 282 4.48 13.36 -38.97
CA LEU A 282 3.56 12.54 -38.20
C LEU A 282 2.45 12.05 -39.12
N ALA A 283 2.38 10.74 -39.31
CA ALA A 283 1.37 10.11 -40.14
C ALA A 283 -0.02 10.30 -39.54
N GLU A 284 -1.03 10.39 -40.40
CA GLU A 284 -2.44 10.44 -39.98
C GLU A 284 -3.00 9.05 -39.61
N GLN A 285 -2.35 7.98 -40.08
CA GLN A 285 -2.80 6.60 -39.86
C GLN A 285 -2.10 5.98 -38.65
N VAL A 286 -2.91 5.35 -37.79
CA VAL A 286 -2.44 4.56 -36.65
C VAL A 286 -1.91 3.22 -37.14
N GLN A 287 -0.75 2.83 -36.64
CA GLN A 287 -0.15 1.50 -36.81
C GLN A 287 -0.23 0.69 -35.51
N ILE A 288 -0.11 -0.64 -35.63
CA ILE A 288 -0.13 -1.58 -34.52
C ILE A 288 1.14 -2.44 -34.57
N ALA A 289 1.80 -2.63 -33.43
CA ALA A 289 2.91 -3.56 -33.28
C ALA A 289 2.82 -4.34 -31.97
N GLU A 290 3.46 -5.50 -31.91
CA GLU A 290 3.63 -6.25 -30.66
C GLU A 290 4.66 -5.59 -29.74
N ILE A 291 4.40 -5.62 -28.43
CA ILE A 291 5.33 -5.21 -27.39
C ILE A 291 6.43 -6.27 -27.33
N ASN A 292 7.68 -5.86 -27.58
CA ASN A 292 8.83 -6.75 -27.43
C ASN A 292 9.89 -6.14 -26.50
N LYS A 293 10.65 -7.01 -25.82
CA LYS A 293 11.68 -6.57 -24.85
C LYS A 293 12.87 -5.85 -25.50
N THR A 294 13.03 -5.99 -26.81
CA THR A 294 14.12 -5.36 -27.58
C THR A 294 13.81 -3.93 -28.02
N GLN A 295 12.54 -3.54 -28.00
CA GLN A 295 12.10 -2.21 -28.40
C GLN A 295 12.63 -1.18 -27.43
N GLN A 296 13.03 -0.04 -27.99
CA GLN A 296 13.50 1.08 -27.20
C GLN A 296 12.40 2.13 -27.12
N TYR A 297 11.90 2.34 -25.91
CA TYR A 297 10.95 3.40 -25.61
C TYR A 297 11.68 4.61 -25.03
N PHE A 298 11.27 5.81 -25.44
CA PHE A 298 11.92 7.05 -25.05
C PHE A 298 10.98 8.25 -25.17
N ILE A 299 11.40 9.40 -24.63
CA ILE A 299 10.74 10.69 -24.82
C ILE A 299 11.59 11.47 -25.83
N GLU A 300 10.96 12.06 -26.84
CA GLU A 300 11.67 12.85 -27.85
C GLU A 300 12.27 14.13 -27.25
N PRO A 301 13.54 14.48 -27.55
CA PRO A 301 14.18 15.69 -27.04
C PRO A 301 13.53 16.99 -27.53
N ARG A 302 12.91 16.97 -28.72
CA ARG A 302 12.02 18.03 -29.22
C ARG A 302 10.60 17.63 -28.88
N THR A 303 10.14 18.00 -27.69
CA THR A 303 8.84 17.58 -27.15
C THR A 303 7.70 17.98 -28.08
N PHE A 304 6.77 17.04 -28.30
CA PHE A 304 5.51 17.34 -28.97
C PHE A 304 4.77 18.46 -28.23
N SER A 305 4.08 19.33 -28.98
CA SER A 305 3.34 20.43 -28.36
C SER A 305 2.25 19.89 -27.44
N THR A 306 1.88 20.64 -26.39
CA THR A 306 0.75 20.28 -25.52
C THR A 306 -0.51 20.03 -26.35
N LYS A 307 -0.75 20.82 -27.40
CA LYS A 307 -1.88 20.62 -28.32
C LYS A 307 -1.83 19.25 -29.00
N THR A 308 -0.68 18.84 -29.53
CA THR A 308 -0.48 17.55 -30.17
C THR A 308 -0.73 16.40 -29.19
N LEU A 309 -0.20 16.50 -27.97
CA LEU A 309 -0.40 15.48 -26.94
C LEU A 309 -1.85 15.44 -26.45
N THR A 310 -2.54 16.58 -26.35
CA THR A 310 -3.97 16.63 -26.02
C THR A 310 -4.80 15.92 -27.08
N THR A 311 -4.53 16.15 -28.38
CA THR A 311 -5.22 15.46 -29.47
C THR A 311 -4.91 13.96 -29.46
N LEU A 312 -3.64 13.57 -29.25
CA LEU A 312 -3.24 12.16 -29.17
C LEU A 312 -4.00 11.40 -28.06
N LEU A 313 -4.18 12.04 -26.90
CA LEU A 313 -4.79 11.43 -25.72
C LEU A 313 -6.27 11.81 -25.58
N GLU A 314 -6.93 12.29 -26.64
CA GLU A 314 -8.33 12.75 -26.57
C GLU A 314 -9.30 11.63 -26.19
N GLN A 315 -8.96 10.38 -26.55
CA GLN A 315 -9.74 9.19 -26.22
C GLN A 315 -9.66 8.82 -24.74
N HIS A 316 -8.63 9.30 -24.02
CA HIS A 316 -8.51 9.10 -22.59
C HIS A 316 -9.38 10.13 -21.84
N ASN A 317 -10.65 9.76 -21.61
CA ASN A 317 -11.51 10.49 -20.68
C ASN A 317 -11.12 10.15 -19.23
N THR A 318 -11.28 11.10 -18.32
CA THR A 318 -11.02 10.88 -16.90
C THR A 318 -12.00 9.86 -16.36
N GLN A 319 -11.49 8.66 -16.08
CA GLN A 319 -12.24 7.59 -15.44
C GLN A 319 -11.70 7.37 -14.03
N HIS A 320 -12.62 7.36 -13.08
CA HIS A 320 -12.31 7.07 -11.69
C HIS A 320 -12.71 5.65 -11.33
N VAL A 321 -11.80 4.94 -10.67
CA VAL A 321 -12.08 3.65 -10.05
C VAL A 321 -12.47 3.89 -8.61
N GLU A 322 -13.49 3.17 -8.15
CA GLU A 322 -13.93 3.26 -6.76
C GLU A 322 -12.88 2.67 -5.81
N ASP A 323 -12.51 3.42 -4.77
CA ASP A 323 -11.64 2.87 -3.73
C ASP A 323 -12.39 1.87 -2.86
N ASN A 324 -11.99 0.60 -3.01
CA ASN A 324 -12.50 -0.50 -2.20
C ASN A 324 -11.58 -0.80 -1.01
N SER A 325 -10.55 0.02 -0.74
CA SER A 325 -9.56 -0.22 0.31
C SER A 325 -10.18 -0.31 1.71
N GLU A 326 -11.26 0.42 1.95
CA GLU A 326 -12.00 0.43 3.23
C GLU A 326 -13.22 -0.53 3.24
N LYS A 327 -13.52 -1.20 2.11
CA LYS A 327 -14.68 -2.10 2.00
C LYS A 327 -14.34 -3.53 2.45
N THR A 328 -15.31 -4.19 3.10
CA THR A 328 -15.20 -5.61 3.48
C THR A 328 -15.04 -6.55 2.29
N SER A 329 -15.45 -6.11 1.09
CA SER A 329 -15.24 -6.85 -0.17
C SER A 329 -13.76 -7.12 -0.46
N ARG A 330 -12.85 -6.25 0.02
CA ARG A 330 -11.40 -6.38 -0.10
C ARG A 330 -10.82 -7.64 0.55
N LEU A 331 -11.52 -8.20 1.53
CA LEU A 331 -11.11 -9.36 2.33
C LEU A 331 -11.91 -10.63 1.99
N GLN A 332 -12.60 -10.63 0.84
CA GLN A 332 -13.34 -11.80 0.35
C GLN A 332 -12.40 -12.76 -0.40
N PRO A 333 -12.50 -14.07 -0.15
CA PRO A 333 -11.79 -15.07 -0.94
C PRO A 333 -12.16 -14.93 -2.42
N SER A 334 -11.23 -15.25 -3.33
CA SER A 334 -11.56 -15.32 -4.76
C SER A 334 -12.68 -16.34 -5.01
N MET A 335 -13.47 -16.14 -6.07
CA MET A 335 -14.53 -17.08 -6.45
C MET A 335 -13.99 -18.51 -6.61
N THR A 336 -12.80 -18.66 -7.19
CA THR A 336 -12.11 -19.95 -7.34
C THR A 336 -11.78 -20.58 -5.99
N LEU A 337 -11.26 -19.82 -5.03
CA LEU A 337 -10.98 -20.31 -3.69
C LEU A 337 -12.26 -20.71 -2.96
N GLN A 338 -13.34 -19.95 -3.11
CA GLN A 338 -14.61 -20.29 -2.49
C GLN A 338 -15.16 -21.61 -3.04
N ARG A 339 -15.06 -21.83 -4.35
CA ARG A 339 -15.42 -23.11 -5.00
C ARG A 339 -14.54 -24.27 -4.51
N LEU A 340 -13.24 -24.06 -4.34
CA LEU A 340 -12.33 -25.05 -3.75
C LEU A 340 -12.74 -25.44 -2.33
N LEU A 341 -13.04 -24.45 -1.48
CA LEU A 341 -13.44 -24.66 -0.08
C LEU A 341 -14.81 -25.33 0.06
N ASP A 342 -15.74 -25.04 -0.85
CA ASP A 342 -17.08 -25.64 -0.89
C ASP A 342 -17.02 -27.07 -1.45
N CYS A 343 -16.27 -27.31 -2.53
CA CYS A 343 -16.05 -28.65 -3.11
C CYS A 343 -15.39 -29.60 -2.09
N SER A 344 -14.35 -29.12 -1.39
CA SER A 344 -13.68 -29.87 -0.34
C SER A 344 -14.54 -30.14 0.91
N ALA A 345 -15.68 -29.44 1.08
CA ALA A 345 -16.60 -29.63 2.19
C ALA A 345 -17.54 -30.83 2.02
N GLN A 346 -17.68 -31.33 0.79
CA GLN A 346 -18.63 -32.37 0.45
C GLN A 346 -18.25 -33.70 1.11
N ALA A 347 -19.24 -34.54 1.39
CA ALA A 347 -19.02 -35.87 1.96
C ALA A 347 -18.11 -36.74 1.07
N GLN A 348 -18.16 -36.52 -0.25
CA GLN A 348 -17.26 -37.07 -1.25
C GLN A 348 -16.74 -35.93 -2.13
N PRO A 349 -15.54 -35.39 -1.84
CA PRO A 349 -14.98 -34.28 -2.60
C PRO A 349 -14.58 -34.72 -4.02
N ASP A 350 -15.01 -33.98 -5.04
CA ASP A 350 -14.60 -34.21 -6.43
C ASP A 350 -13.13 -33.82 -6.62
N GLN A 351 -12.30 -34.83 -6.86
CA GLN A 351 -10.85 -34.64 -6.98
C GLN A 351 -10.45 -33.88 -8.25
N ALA A 352 -11.21 -34.01 -9.35
CA ALA A 352 -10.91 -33.33 -10.60
C ALA A 352 -11.17 -31.82 -10.45
N LEU A 353 -12.28 -31.45 -9.81
CA LEU A 353 -12.58 -30.04 -9.52
C LEU A 353 -11.59 -29.43 -8.51
N ILE A 354 -11.16 -30.18 -7.49
CA ILE A 354 -10.14 -29.71 -6.55
C ILE A 354 -8.82 -29.43 -7.26
N GLU A 355 -8.39 -30.33 -8.16
CA GLU A 355 -7.17 -30.13 -8.96
C GLU A 355 -7.30 -28.92 -9.89
N GLU A 356 -8.44 -28.78 -10.57
CA GLU A 356 -8.74 -27.63 -11.42
C GLU A 356 -8.63 -26.32 -10.64
N TYR A 357 -9.30 -26.21 -9.48
CA TYR A 357 -9.28 -24.99 -8.68
C TYR A 357 -7.91 -24.71 -8.04
N LEU A 358 -7.16 -25.74 -7.63
CA LEU A 358 -5.79 -25.57 -7.13
C LEU A 358 -4.84 -25.11 -8.24
N SER A 359 -5.01 -25.60 -9.48
CA SER A 359 -4.21 -25.17 -10.63
C SER A 359 -4.42 -23.70 -10.98
N GLN A 360 -5.63 -23.19 -10.76
CA GLN A 360 -5.98 -21.77 -10.92
C GLN A 360 -5.47 -20.88 -9.76
N LEU A 361 -4.93 -21.47 -8.68
CA LEU A 361 -4.39 -20.79 -7.51
C LEU A 361 -2.93 -21.20 -7.21
N PRO A 362 -1.99 -20.99 -8.16
CA PRO A 362 -0.64 -21.58 -8.10
C PRO A 362 0.15 -21.13 -6.88
N THR A 363 0.13 -19.83 -6.54
CA THR A 363 0.81 -19.28 -5.37
C THR A 363 0.26 -19.85 -4.06
N LEU A 364 -1.05 -20.06 -3.98
CA LEU A 364 -1.66 -20.70 -2.81
C LEU A 364 -1.27 -22.17 -2.71
N GLY A 365 -1.27 -22.88 -3.85
CA GLY A 365 -0.83 -24.28 -3.93
C GLY A 365 0.62 -24.48 -3.51
N GLU A 366 1.52 -23.59 -3.94
CA GLU A 366 2.93 -23.60 -3.56
C GLU A 366 3.11 -23.33 -2.05
N SER A 367 2.48 -22.28 -1.52
CA SER A 367 2.48 -22.01 -0.07
C SER A 367 1.94 -23.18 0.75
N PHE A 368 0.92 -23.88 0.22
CA PHE A 368 0.33 -25.05 0.87
C PHE A 368 1.29 -26.24 0.91
N VAL A 369 1.94 -26.56 -0.21
CA VAL A 369 2.97 -27.60 -0.29
C VAL A 369 4.14 -27.27 0.65
N ASN A 370 4.69 -26.06 0.57
CA ASN A 370 5.83 -25.63 1.38
C ASN A 370 5.53 -25.72 2.89
N THR A 371 4.31 -25.34 3.29
CA THR A 371 3.89 -25.44 4.70
C THR A 371 3.79 -26.90 5.16
N LEU A 372 3.24 -27.79 4.33
CA LEU A 372 3.15 -29.21 4.67
C LEU A 372 4.52 -29.89 4.70
N THR A 373 5.43 -29.56 3.77
CA THR A 373 6.82 -30.05 3.81
C THR A 373 7.52 -29.65 5.10
N THR A 374 7.28 -28.42 5.58
CA THR A 374 7.86 -27.95 6.84
C THR A 374 7.28 -28.69 8.05
N LEU A 375 5.98 -29.01 8.03
CA LEU A 375 5.31 -29.76 9.10
C LEU A 375 5.66 -31.25 9.09
N TYR A 376 5.95 -31.80 7.91
CA TYR A 376 6.22 -33.22 7.68
C TYR A 376 7.49 -33.38 6.83
N PRO A 377 8.69 -33.14 7.39
CA PRO A 377 9.95 -33.09 6.64
C PRO A 377 10.35 -34.42 6.00
N ASN A 378 9.77 -35.55 6.46
CA ASN A 378 9.99 -36.88 5.89
C ASN A 378 8.99 -37.25 4.78
N SER A 379 8.03 -36.39 4.47
CA SER A 379 7.01 -36.60 3.45
C SER A 379 7.35 -35.87 2.16
N GLN A 380 7.13 -36.52 1.00
CA GLN A 380 7.32 -35.88 -0.31
C GLN A 380 5.97 -35.49 -0.92
N PHE A 381 5.86 -34.22 -1.35
CA PHE A 381 4.64 -33.65 -1.92
C PHE A 381 4.89 -33.20 -3.37
N ASN A 382 4.61 -34.09 -4.33
CA ASN A 382 4.85 -33.85 -5.76
C ASN A 382 3.91 -32.81 -6.43
N SER A 383 2.76 -32.52 -5.83
CA SER A 383 1.81 -31.54 -6.33
C SER A 383 0.90 -31.01 -5.22
N SER A 384 0.22 -29.89 -5.45
CA SER A 384 -0.78 -29.35 -4.53
C SER A 384 -1.95 -30.31 -4.30
N LEU A 385 -2.39 -31.06 -5.32
CA LEU A 385 -3.39 -32.11 -5.18
C LEU A 385 -2.87 -33.28 -4.33
N HIS A 386 -1.62 -33.72 -4.55
CA HIS A 386 -1.03 -34.79 -3.75
C HIS A 386 -0.91 -34.40 -2.28
N ALA A 387 -0.47 -33.17 -2.02
CA ALA A 387 -0.43 -32.59 -0.67
C ALA A 387 -1.84 -32.53 -0.04
N PHE A 388 -2.85 -32.15 -0.82
CA PHE A 388 -4.25 -32.10 -0.36
C PHE A 388 -4.76 -33.49 0.03
N LYS A 389 -4.49 -34.51 -0.79
CA LYS A 389 -4.86 -35.91 -0.54
C LYS A 389 -4.23 -36.45 0.74
N MET A 390 -2.93 -36.19 0.93
CA MET A 390 -2.19 -36.66 2.09
C MET A 390 -2.61 -35.96 3.39
N ALA A 391 -2.86 -34.65 3.36
CA ALA A 391 -3.37 -33.91 4.51
C ALA A 391 -4.83 -34.25 4.84
N GLY A 392 -5.63 -34.59 3.82
CA GLY A 392 -7.06 -34.83 3.95
C GLY A 392 -7.86 -33.54 4.17
N ALA A 393 -9.15 -33.55 3.80
CA ALA A 393 -9.99 -32.35 3.78
C ALA A 393 -10.12 -31.65 5.15
N LYS A 394 -10.08 -32.41 6.26
CA LYS A 394 -10.15 -31.87 7.62
C LYS A 394 -8.96 -30.96 7.96
N GLN A 395 -7.77 -31.28 7.47
CA GLN A 395 -6.55 -30.49 7.73
C GLN A 395 -6.27 -29.50 6.60
N ALA A 396 -6.51 -29.91 5.36
CA ALA A 396 -6.23 -29.12 4.18
C ALA A 396 -7.10 -27.86 4.09
N ARG A 397 -8.40 -27.95 4.39
CA ARG A 397 -9.32 -26.79 4.29
C ARG A 397 -8.96 -25.66 5.25
N PRO A 398 -8.77 -25.90 6.56
CA PRO A 398 -8.26 -24.89 7.47
C PRO A 398 -6.97 -24.20 6.99
N LEU A 399 -6.02 -25.02 6.52
CA LEU A 399 -4.71 -24.53 6.12
C LEU A 399 -4.78 -23.73 4.81
N LEU A 400 -5.57 -24.16 3.83
CA LEU A 400 -5.83 -23.41 2.60
C LEU A 400 -6.56 -22.09 2.89
N SER A 401 -7.56 -22.09 3.77
CA SER A 401 -8.24 -20.87 4.19
C SER A 401 -7.28 -19.88 4.86
N GLN A 402 -6.40 -20.40 5.73
CA GLN A 402 -5.38 -19.61 6.41
C GLN A 402 -4.38 -19.01 5.41
N LEU A 403 -3.78 -19.84 4.56
CA LEU A 403 -2.79 -19.39 3.58
C LEU A 403 -3.40 -18.45 2.55
N ALA A 404 -4.68 -18.63 2.20
CA ALA A 404 -5.37 -17.70 1.34
C ALA A 404 -5.63 -16.35 1.99
N LEU A 405 -6.05 -16.34 3.27
CA LEU A 405 -6.16 -15.10 4.02
C LEU A 405 -4.78 -14.42 4.17
N GLN A 406 -3.71 -15.19 4.41
CA GLN A 406 -2.34 -14.68 4.45
C GLN A 406 -1.94 -14.08 3.10
N ASN A 407 -2.16 -14.78 1.99
CA ASN A 407 -1.91 -14.27 0.66
C ASN A 407 -2.70 -12.97 0.42
N GLN A 408 -4.00 -12.95 0.73
CA GLN A 408 -4.85 -11.77 0.58
C GLN A 408 -4.43 -10.59 1.47
N LEU A 409 -3.92 -10.84 2.67
CA LEU A 409 -3.33 -9.80 3.51
C LEU A 409 -1.95 -9.36 3.01
N SER A 410 -1.17 -10.26 2.41
CA SER A 410 0.13 -9.97 1.79
C SER A 410 0.03 -9.17 0.49
N GLU A 411 -1.13 -9.25 -0.17
CA GLU A 411 -1.54 -8.36 -1.26
C GLU A 411 -1.68 -6.91 -0.80
N TYR A 412 -1.46 -6.57 0.48
CA TYR A 412 -1.49 -5.20 0.97
C TYR A 412 -0.25 -4.90 1.80
N PHE A 413 0.49 -3.86 1.45
CA PHE A 413 1.69 -3.55 2.22
C PHE A 413 1.37 -2.76 3.48
N PHE A 414 1.55 -3.44 4.62
CA PHE A 414 1.64 -2.84 5.93
C PHE A 414 3.12 -2.64 6.28
N PRO A 415 3.55 -1.47 6.81
CA PRO A 415 4.95 -1.17 7.17
C PRO A 415 5.66 -2.22 8.03
N ALA A 416 4.91 -3.14 8.65
CA ALA A 416 5.38 -4.20 9.53
C ALA A 416 5.23 -5.63 8.95
N LEU A 417 5.16 -5.83 7.63
CA LEU A 417 4.82 -7.12 7.00
C LEU A 417 5.68 -8.34 7.37
N PRO A 418 7.02 -8.26 7.54
CA PRO A 418 7.78 -9.38 8.09
C PRO A 418 7.30 -9.79 9.49
N SER A 419 6.84 -8.83 10.30
CA SER A 419 6.24 -9.12 11.61
C SER A 419 4.84 -9.75 11.49
N LEU A 420 4.11 -9.51 10.39
CA LEU A 420 2.73 -9.97 10.23
C LEU A 420 2.66 -11.47 9.98
N ASP A 421 3.54 -12.05 9.16
CA ASP A 421 3.56 -13.51 8.94
C ASP A 421 3.93 -14.28 10.22
N HIS A 422 4.88 -13.74 10.98
CA HIS A 422 5.23 -14.27 12.30
C HIS A 422 4.07 -14.10 13.31
N LYS A 423 3.34 -12.97 13.28
CA LYS A 423 2.15 -12.71 14.10
C LYS A 423 0.97 -13.61 13.71
N VAL A 424 0.75 -13.88 12.42
CA VAL A 424 -0.29 -14.81 11.96
C VAL A 424 0.03 -16.21 12.45
N THR A 425 1.27 -16.66 12.21
CA THR A 425 1.79 -17.94 12.71
C THR A 425 1.64 -18.06 14.23
N HIS A 426 1.94 -16.97 14.95
CA HIS A 426 1.75 -16.90 16.40
C HIS A 426 0.27 -17.04 16.78
N VAL A 427 -0.64 -16.26 16.19
CA VAL A 427 -2.07 -16.30 16.48
C VAL A 427 -2.63 -17.72 16.26
N ILE A 428 -2.16 -18.43 15.24
CA ILE A 428 -2.53 -19.82 14.99
C ILE A 428 -1.99 -20.76 16.08
N LYS A 429 -0.72 -20.65 16.44
CA LYS A 429 -0.12 -21.47 17.51
C LYS A 429 -0.83 -21.23 18.85
N LEU A 430 -1.06 -19.97 19.20
CA LEU A 430 -1.81 -19.58 20.40
C LEU A 430 -3.25 -20.10 20.38
N SER A 431 -3.92 -20.01 19.23
CA SER A 431 -5.28 -20.52 19.07
C SER A 431 -5.37 -22.05 19.20
N ARG A 432 -4.31 -22.79 18.86
CA ARG A 432 -4.21 -24.24 19.13
C ARG A 432 -4.14 -24.54 20.62
N GLU A 433 -3.33 -23.80 21.37
CA GLU A 433 -3.25 -23.98 22.82
C GLU A 433 -4.56 -23.59 23.50
N VAL A 434 -5.20 -22.49 23.09
CA VAL A 434 -6.49 -22.08 23.64
C VAL A 434 -7.61 -23.09 23.32
N ALA A 435 -7.61 -23.68 22.12
CA ALA A 435 -8.61 -24.67 21.72
C ALA A 435 -8.61 -25.95 22.58
N GLN A 436 -7.50 -26.28 23.25
CA GLN A 436 -7.45 -27.43 24.18
C GLN A 436 -8.46 -27.30 25.33
N TYR A 437 -8.83 -26.06 25.67
CA TYR A 437 -9.80 -25.73 26.71
C TYR A 437 -11.21 -25.50 26.17
N ALA A 438 -11.39 -25.56 24.85
CA ALA A 438 -12.66 -25.33 24.17
C ALA A 438 -13.01 -26.50 23.24
N ARG A 439 -13.64 -27.52 23.82
CA ARG A 439 -13.84 -28.87 23.26
C ARG A 439 -14.64 -28.91 21.97
N ASN A 440 -15.47 -27.89 21.73
CA ASN A 440 -16.37 -27.83 20.57
C ASN A 440 -15.90 -26.85 19.49
N ILE A 441 -14.66 -26.37 19.57
CA ILE A 441 -14.08 -25.39 18.65
C ILE A 441 -12.80 -25.92 18.06
N GLU A 442 -12.67 -25.84 16.74
CA GLU A 442 -11.41 -26.18 16.10
C GLU A 442 -10.41 -25.01 16.23
N PRO A 443 -9.11 -25.28 16.45
CA PRO A 443 -8.07 -24.26 16.54
C PRO A 443 -8.06 -23.22 15.42
N ASN A 444 -8.35 -23.64 14.19
CA ASN A 444 -8.37 -22.74 13.03
C ASN A 444 -9.54 -21.77 13.05
N GLN A 445 -10.64 -22.12 13.73
CA GLN A 445 -11.80 -21.24 13.87
C GLN A 445 -11.45 -20.10 14.83
N LEU A 446 -10.79 -20.43 15.95
CA LEU A 446 -10.19 -19.47 16.88
C LEU A 446 -9.15 -18.57 16.20
N ALA A 447 -8.26 -19.16 15.39
CA ALA A 447 -7.24 -18.41 14.68
C ALA A 447 -7.85 -17.45 13.64
N MET A 448 -8.75 -17.95 12.79
CA MET A 448 -9.43 -17.16 11.76
C MET A 448 -10.20 -15.99 12.38
N PHE A 449 -10.95 -16.24 13.45
CA PHE A 449 -11.68 -15.21 14.16
C PHE A 449 -10.75 -14.17 14.79
N SER A 450 -9.68 -14.60 15.45
CA SER A 450 -8.69 -13.71 16.05
C SER A 450 -8.03 -12.83 14.98
N LEU A 451 -7.64 -13.41 13.85
CA LEU A 451 -7.04 -12.70 12.71
C LEU A 451 -8.00 -11.68 12.09
N ILE A 452 -9.27 -12.04 11.90
CA ILE A 452 -10.32 -11.15 11.39
C ILE A 452 -10.54 -9.94 12.30
N ASN A 453 -10.42 -10.12 13.61
CA ASN A 453 -10.60 -9.05 14.59
C ASN A 453 -9.32 -8.24 14.84
N LEU A 454 -8.15 -8.80 14.51
CA LEU A 454 -6.88 -8.08 14.47
C LEU A 454 -6.74 -7.23 13.21
N ALA A 455 -7.27 -7.69 12.07
CA ALA A 455 -7.19 -7.00 10.78
C ALA A 455 -7.56 -5.49 10.89
N PRO A 456 -8.74 -5.09 11.44
CA PRO A 456 -9.11 -3.69 11.69
C PRO A 456 -8.07 -2.84 12.43
N LEU A 457 -7.35 -3.42 13.40
CA LEU A 457 -6.34 -2.72 14.20
C LEU A 457 -5.09 -2.39 13.40
N TYR A 458 -4.77 -3.19 12.37
CA TYR A 458 -3.71 -2.86 11.41
C TYR A 458 -4.10 -1.72 10.47
N PHE A 459 -5.38 -1.32 10.45
CA PHE A 459 -5.86 -0.17 9.71
C PHE A 459 -6.10 1.08 10.60
N GLU A 460 -5.89 1.01 11.93
CA GLU A 460 -6.15 2.16 12.82
C GLU A 460 -5.06 3.24 12.71
N ARG A 461 -5.49 4.42 12.25
CA ARG A 461 -4.66 5.61 12.05
C ARG A 461 -3.89 6.05 13.32
N LYS A 462 -4.48 5.93 14.52
CA LYS A 462 -3.83 6.35 15.79
C LYS A 462 -2.74 5.39 16.29
N ILE A 463 -2.85 4.07 16.11
CA ILE A 463 -1.81 3.12 16.58
C ILE A 463 -0.49 3.41 15.88
N HIS A 464 -0.53 3.56 14.56
CA HIS A 464 0.65 3.73 13.72
C HIS A 464 1.36 5.08 13.92
N GLN A 465 0.74 6.01 14.66
CA GLN A 465 1.21 7.37 14.86
C GLN A 465 1.79 7.62 16.27
N LEU A 466 1.79 6.61 17.15
CA LEU A 466 2.25 6.78 18.52
C LEU A 466 3.77 6.56 18.66
N PRO A 467 4.46 7.38 19.48
CA PRO A 467 5.84 7.11 19.87
C PRO A 467 5.99 5.77 20.60
N ALA A 468 7.16 5.16 20.51
CA ALA A 468 7.49 3.96 21.29
C ALA A 468 7.24 4.20 22.80
N ARG A 469 6.69 3.19 23.48
CA ARG A 469 6.39 3.20 24.93
C ARG A 469 5.31 4.20 25.38
N SER A 470 4.44 4.64 24.49
CA SER A 470 3.30 5.50 24.84
C SER A 470 2.17 4.68 25.48
N THR A 471 1.66 5.13 26.63
CA THR A 471 0.42 4.59 27.22
C THR A 471 -0.77 5.17 26.49
N VAL A 472 -1.60 4.30 25.89
CA VAL A 472 -2.79 4.71 25.14
C VAL A 472 -4.02 4.44 25.96
N ASP A 473 -4.88 5.45 26.12
CA ASP A 473 -6.26 5.20 26.49
C ASP A 473 -6.99 4.58 25.29
N ILE A 474 -7.02 3.26 25.31
CA ILE A 474 -7.73 2.39 24.37
C ILE A 474 -9.23 2.70 24.23
N THR A 475 -9.85 3.39 25.18
CA THR A 475 -11.24 3.82 25.10
C THR A 475 -11.43 5.13 24.30
N ALA A 476 -10.35 5.88 24.06
CA ALA A 476 -10.31 7.16 23.32
C ALA A 476 -9.76 7.03 21.87
N CYS A 477 -9.47 5.81 21.41
CA CYS A 477 -9.17 5.51 20.00
C CYS A 477 -10.48 5.49 19.18
N TYR A 478 -10.45 5.86 17.88
CA TYR A 478 -11.67 5.91 17.06
C TYR A 478 -12.29 4.51 16.90
N LEU A 479 -13.58 4.48 16.48
CA LEU A 479 -14.62 3.43 16.57
C LEU A 479 -14.28 1.95 16.25
N HIS A 480 -13.04 1.57 15.98
CA HIS A 480 -12.68 0.21 15.55
C HIS A 480 -11.53 -0.42 16.36
N HIS A 481 -11.46 -0.17 17.67
CA HIS A 481 -10.39 -0.66 18.55
C HIS A 481 -10.79 -1.74 19.58
N GLY A 482 -9.83 -2.61 19.92
CA GLY A 482 -10.00 -3.89 20.61
C GLY A 482 -10.61 -3.88 22.02
N PHE A 483 -10.97 -2.72 22.57
CA PHE A 483 -11.82 -2.67 23.77
C PHE A 483 -13.30 -2.92 23.45
N SER A 484 -13.71 -2.67 22.20
CA SER A 484 -14.97 -3.18 21.68
C SER A 484 -15.03 -4.70 21.73
N LEU A 485 -13.93 -5.39 21.39
CA LEU A 485 -13.80 -6.85 21.37
C LEU A 485 -14.01 -7.52 22.74
N PHE A 486 -13.88 -6.75 23.83
CA PHE A 486 -14.23 -7.18 25.18
C PHE A 486 -15.68 -6.87 25.55
N GLY A 487 -16.55 -6.55 24.59
CA GLY A 487 -17.96 -6.23 24.84
C GLY A 487 -18.18 -4.91 25.58
N LEU A 488 -17.17 -4.03 25.63
CA LEU A 488 -17.25 -2.76 26.37
C LEU A 488 -17.70 -1.58 25.47
N ASN A 489 -17.59 -1.70 24.14
CA ASN A 489 -18.13 -0.73 23.16
C ASN A 489 -18.13 -1.31 21.73
N ASN A 490 -19.04 -2.22 21.39
CA ASN A 490 -19.12 -2.80 20.04
C ASN A 490 -19.69 -1.79 19.02
N SER A 491 -18.85 -1.28 18.11
CA SER A 491 -19.37 -0.48 16.99
C SER A 491 -20.07 -1.37 15.96
N GLN A 492 -21.20 -0.91 15.44
CA GLN A 492 -21.97 -1.66 14.44
C GLN A 492 -21.15 -2.02 13.19
N MET A 493 -20.14 -1.21 12.84
CA MET A 493 -19.30 -1.45 11.67
C MET A 493 -18.33 -2.63 11.87
N GLN A 494 -17.74 -2.81 13.05
CA GLN A 494 -16.90 -3.99 13.33
C GLN A 494 -17.69 -5.27 13.31
N VAL A 495 -18.89 -5.27 13.91
CA VAL A 495 -19.78 -6.44 13.87
C VAL A 495 -20.15 -6.77 12.43
N LYS A 496 -20.42 -5.76 11.59
CA LYS A 496 -20.66 -5.95 10.16
C LYS A 496 -19.45 -6.53 9.43
N ILE A 497 -18.23 -6.04 9.70
CA ILE A 497 -16.97 -6.54 9.12
C ILE A 497 -16.73 -7.99 9.54
N ALA A 498 -16.72 -8.28 10.84
CA ALA A 498 -16.52 -9.62 11.39
C ALA A 498 -17.58 -10.62 10.89
N THR A 499 -18.85 -10.20 10.84
CA THR A 499 -19.94 -11.02 10.30
C THR A 499 -19.76 -11.29 8.81
N ALA A 500 -19.35 -10.30 8.01
CA ALA A 500 -19.10 -10.49 6.58
C ALA A 500 -17.93 -11.46 6.34
N LEU A 501 -16.84 -11.32 7.10
CA LEU A 501 -15.67 -12.20 7.00
C LEU A 501 -16.00 -13.62 7.43
N ILE A 502 -16.71 -13.78 8.55
CA ILE A 502 -17.07 -15.11 9.05
C ILE A 502 -18.06 -15.80 8.11
N LYS A 503 -19.03 -15.08 7.52
CA LYS A 503 -19.88 -15.64 6.46
C LYS A 503 -19.08 -16.25 5.30
N HIS A 504 -17.91 -15.71 5.00
CA HIS A 504 -17.07 -16.16 3.90
C HIS A 504 -16.12 -17.30 4.29
N TRP A 505 -15.55 -17.25 5.50
CA TRP A 505 -14.51 -18.17 5.94
C TRP A 505 -15.00 -19.30 6.87
N ASP A 506 -16.18 -19.16 7.50
CA ASP A 506 -16.82 -20.17 8.37
C ASP A 506 -18.36 -20.01 8.44
N LYS A 507 -19.08 -20.81 7.63
CA LYS A 507 -20.55 -20.71 7.44
C LYS A 507 -21.39 -21.33 8.57
N ARG A 508 -20.81 -21.83 9.66
CA ARG A 508 -21.57 -22.52 10.71
C ARG A 508 -22.46 -21.54 11.48
N ALA A 509 -23.73 -21.91 11.64
CA ALA A 509 -24.76 -21.08 12.28
C ALA A 509 -24.38 -20.67 13.72
N THR A 510 -23.73 -21.56 14.46
CA THR A 510 -23.22 -21.31 15.82
C THR A 510 -22.31 -20.08 15.89
N ASN A 511 -21.43 -19.89 14.91
CA ASN A 511 -20.45 -18.80 14.90
C ASN A 511 -21.09 -17.46 14.53
N LEU A 512 -21.99 -17.48 13.56
CA LEU A 512 -22.77 -16.30 13.15
C LEU A 512 -23.72 -15.84 14.25
N ASN A 513 -24.33 -16.77 14.99
CA ASN A 513 -25.22 -16.45 16.10
C ASN A 513 -24.45 -15.90 17.31
N ALA A 514 -23.32 -16.51 17.68
CA ALA A 514 -22.45 -16.01 18.75
C ALA A 514 -21.98 -14.57 18.50
N LEU A 515 -21.58 -14.23 17.27
CA LEU A 515 -21.25 -12.86 16.87
C LEU A 515 -22.41 -11.88 17.00
N ARG A 516 -23.60 -12.27 16.56
CA ARG A 516 -24.80 -11.43 16.66
C ARG A 516 -25.15 -11.18 18.12
N ALA A 517 -25.04 -12.20 18.96
CA ALA A 517 -25.25 -12.08 20.41
C ALA A 517 -24.23 -11.15 21.10
N LEU A 518 -23.01 -11.00 20.57
CA LEU A 518 -22.05 -9.98 21.05
C LEU A 518 -22.49 -8.54 20.73
N SER A 519 -23.39 -8.35 19.76
CA SER A 519 -23.83 -7.03 19.28
C SER A 519 -25.16 -6.54 19.86
N THR A 520 -25.93 -7.43 20.48
CA THR A 520 -27.28 -7.15 21.03
C THR A 520 -27.38 -7.61 22.49
N GLN A 521 -28.32 -7.03 23.26
CA GLN A 521 -28.67 -7.50 24.61
C GLN A 521 -28.91 -9.04 24.66
N PRO A 522 -28.74 -9.67 25.84
CA PRO A 522 -28.33 -11.07 25.93
C PRO A 522 -29.44 -12.02 25.49
N ALA A 523 -29.30 -12.58 24.29
CA ALA A 523 -29.93 -13.86 23.99
C ALA A 523 -29.26 -14.95 24.84
N LYS A 524 -30.04 -15.93 25.29
CA LYS A 524 -29.54 -17.06 26.08
C LYS A 524 -28.65 -17.93 25.17
N LEU A 525 -27.33 -17.74 25.27
CA LEU A 525 -26.34 -18.47 24.49
C LEU A 525 -26.41 -19.96 24.81
N SER A 526 -26.32 -20.81 23.79
CA SER A 526 -26.06 -22.23 24.00
C SER A 526 -24.68 -22.43 24.64
N LYS A 527 -24.47 -23.58 25.29
CA LYS A 527 -23.17 -23.92 25.89
C LYS A 527 -22.02 -23.85 24.89
N GLN A 528 -22.28 -24.28 23.65
CA GLN A 528 -21.29 -24.25 22.57
C GLN A 528 -21.00 -22.82 22.08
N GLU A 529 -22.01 -21.96 21.98
CA GLU A 529 -21.82 -20.54 21.61
C GLU A 529 -21.10 -19.75 22.72
N GLN A 530 -21.37 -20.09 23.98
CA GLN A 530 -20.69 -19.47 25.12
C GLN A 530 -19.22 -19.89 25.19
N GLU A 531 -18.93 -21.18 25.04
CA GLU A 531 -17.56 -21.71 24.94
C GLU A 531 -16.80 -21.08 23.78
N LEU A 532 -17.48 -20.86 22.65
CA LEU A 532 -16.96 -20.15 21.49
C LEU A 532 -16.54 -18.71 21.81
N ILE A 533 -17.43 -17.93 22.42
CA ILE A 533 -17.16 -16.53 22.79
C ILE A 533 -16.00 -16.45 23.78
N ASP A 534 -15.98 -17.32 24.79
CA ASP A 534 -14.95 -17.32 25.81
C ASP A 534 -13.58 -17.76 25.26
N GLY A 535 -13.53 -18.76 24.37
CA GLY A 535 -12.31 -19.17 23.66
C GLY A 535 -11.74 -18.03 22.81
N TYR A 536 -12.59 -17.33 22.05
CA TYR A 536 -12.17 -16.15 21.28
C TYR A 536 -11.63 -15.04 22.18
N GLN A 537 -12.33 -14.76 23.28
CA GLN A 537 -11.94 -13.70 24.19
C GLN A 537 -10.57 -13.97 24.82
N LEU A 538 -10.29 -15.22 25.19
CA LEU A 538 -9.00 -15.61 25.74
C LEU A 538 -7.87 -15.47 24.70
N ALA A 539 -8.07 -15.97 23.48
CA ALA A 539 -7.08 -15.86 22.41
C ALA A 539 -6.75 -14.39 22.08
N LEU A 540 -7.77 -13.52 22.03
CA LEU A 540 -7.58 -12.08 21.80
C LEU A 540 -6.86 -11.39 22.96
N LEU A 541 -7.22 -11.69 24.23
CA LEU A 541 -6.55 -11.13 25.40
C LEU A 541 -5.06 -11.44 25.41
N LEU A 542 -4.70 -12.70 25.16
CA LEU A 542 -3.30 -13.14 25.12
C LEU A 542 -2.55 -12.52 23.94
N THR A 543 -3.16 -12.49 22.75
CA THR A 543 -2.55 -11.85 21.57
C THR A 543 -2.26 -10.37 21.82
N HIS A 544 -3.20 -9.64 22.43
CA HIS A 544 -3.05 -8.22 22.75
C HIS A 544 -2.06 -7.96 23.87
N HIS A 545 -2.01 -8.85 24.86
CA HIS A 545 -1.00 -8.81 25.92
C HIS A 545 0.40 -8.91 25.31
N THR A 546 0.63 -9.89 24.44
CA THR A 546 1.93 -10.12 23.79
C THR A 546 2.33 -9.01 22.82
N PHE A 547 1.45 -8.62 21.89
CA PHE A 547 1.86 -7.72 20.79
C PHE A 547 1.62 -6.23 21.04
N HIS A 548 0.77 -5.90 22.00
CA HIS A 548 0.34 -4.52 22.24
C HIS A 548 0.55 -4.09 23.71
N GLY A 549 1.19 -4.92 24.54
CA GLY A 549 1.52 -4.59 25.92
C GLY A 549 0.30 -4.36 26.81
N VAL A 550 -0.87 -4.88 26.44
CA VAL A 550 -2.10 -4.70 27.20
C VAL A 550 -1.95 -5.39 28.56
N SER A 551 -2.06 -4.62 29.65
CA SER A 551 -1.93 -5.19 30.99
C SER A 551 -3.16 -6.01 31.38
N LEU A 552 -2.96 -7.31 31.58
CA LEU A 552 -3.98 -8.23 32.11
C LEU A 552 -4.38 -7.90 33.56
N GLN A 553 -3.64 -7.02 34.24
CA GLN A 553 -3.96 -6.55 35.59
C GLN A 553 -4.97 -5.38 35.59
N HIS A 554 -5.29 -4.81 34.43
CA HIS A 554 -6.32 -3.77 34.33
C HIS A 554 -7.66 -4.29 34.87
N LYS A 555 -8.32 -3.51 35.74
CA LYS A 555 -9.49 -3.95 36.54
C LYS A 555 -10.59 -4.61 35.71
N GLN A 556 -10.99 -4.01 34.60
CA GLN A 556 -12.04 -4.55 33.72
C GLN A 556 -11.60 -5.83 32.98
N LEU A 557 -10.35 -5.88 32.52
CA LEU A 557 -9.81 -7.05 31.80
C LEU A 557 -9.61 -8.23 32.74
N LYS A 558 -9.14 -7.98 33.96
CA LYS A 558 -8.96 -9.00 35.00
C LYS A 558 -10.28 -9.66 35.38
N GLN A 559 -11.35 -8.88 35.53
CA GLN A 559 -12.69 -9.42 35.80
C GLN A 559 -13.18 -10.30 34.64
N LYS A 560 -13.00 -9.85 33.41
CA LYS A 560 -13.45 -10.59 32.23
C LYS A 560 -12.64 -11.86 31.97
N LEU A 561 -11.32 -11.79 32.15
CA LEU A 561 -10.42 -12.94 32.09
C LEU A 561 -10.79 -13.99 33.14
N ALA A 562 -11.12 -13.57 34.36
CA ALA A 562 -11.55 -14.49 35.41
C ALA A 562 -12.87 -15.19 35.08
N LEU A 563 -13.83 -14.49 34.45
CA LEU A 563 -15.08 -15.09 33.97
C LEU A 563 -14.81 -16.11 32.87
N THR A 564 -14.04 -15.73 31.85
CA THR A 564 -13.66 -16.61 30.74
C THR A 564 -12.93 -17.87 31.22
N CYS A 565 -11.98 -17.74 32.15
CA CYS A 565 -11.30 -18.91 32.73
C CYS A 565 -12.26 -19.83 33.48
N ARG A 566 -13.27 -19.29 34.18
CA ARG A 566 -14.29 -20.11 34.85
C ARG A 566 -15.14 -20.89 33.84
N THR A 567 -15.59 -20.25 32.76
CA THR A 567 -16.40 -20.93 31.74
C THR A 567 -15.61 -22.04 31.05
N LEU A 568 -14.36 -21.77 30.68
CA LEU A 568 -13.47 -22.72 30.01
C LEU A 568 -12.81 -23.72 30.98
N SER A 569 -13.13 -23.65 32.28
CA SER A 569 -12.56 -24.51 33.32
C SER A 569 -11.01 -24.44 33.41
N ILE A 570 -10.42 -23.28 33.11
CA ILE A 570 -8.97 -23.04 33.14
C ILE A 570 -8.52 -22.69 34.56
N LYS A 571 -7.57 -23.45 35.08
CA LYS A 571 -6.97 -23.24 36.40
C LYS A 571 -5.88 -22.16 36.34
N LYS A 572 -5.53 -21.62 37.51
CA LYS A 572 -4.49 -20.58 37.64
C LYS A 572 -3.14 -21.00 37.05
N LEU A 573 -2.72 -22.25 37.25
CA LEU A 573 -1.46 -22.78 36.74
C LEU A 573 -1.47 -22.85 35.19
N GLU A 574 -2.55 -23.38 34.62
CA GLU A 574 -2.77 -23.50 33.18
C GLU A 574 -2.83 -22.11 32.51
N LEU A 575 -3.49 -21.14 33.13
CA LEU A 575 -3.49 -19.75 32.67
C LEU A 575 -2.09 -19.14 32.69
N THR A 576 -1.29 -19.43 33.72
CA THR A 576 0.09 -18.94 33.81
C THR A 576 0.96 -19.54 32.70
N GLN A 577 0.78 -20.83 32.40
CA GLN A 577 1.45 -21.50 31.28
C GLN A 577 1.04 -20.92 29.93
N LEU A 578 -0.25 -20.64 29.72
CA LEU A 578 -0.75 -19.99 28.50
C LEU A 578 -0.17 -18.58 28.31
N ILE A 579 -0.07 -17.79 29.38
CA ILE A 579 0.54 -16.47 29.32
C ILE A 579 2.02 -16.60 28.96
N ASN A 580 2.77 -17.46 29.64
CA ASN A 580 4.19 -17.68 29.33
C ASN A 580 4.39 -18.18 27.89
N PHE A 581 3.61 -19.16 27.45
CA PHE A 581 3.63 -19.65 26.07
C PHE A 581 3.35 -18.52 25.06
N SER A 582 2.37 -17.65 25.34
CA SER A 582 2.08 -16.49 24.50
C SER A 582 3.21 -15.47 24.48
N LEU A 583 4.05 -15.38 25.51
CA LEU A 583 5.22 -14.49 25.55
C LEU A 583 6.43 -15.15 24.87
N ASP A 584 6.64 -16.45 25.06
CA ASP A 584 7.74 -17.23 24.45
C ASP A 584 7.60 -17.36 22.93
N LEU A 585 6.36 -17.33 22.42
CA LEU A 585 6.07 -17.27 20.99
C LEU A 585 6.37 -15.89 20.36
N GLN A 586 6.75 -14.88 21.14
CA GLN A 586 7.17 -13.59 20.61
C GLN A 586 8.52 -13.78 19.91
N PRO A 587 8.66 -13.51 18.61
CA PRO A 587 10.01 -13.36 18.05
C PRO A 587 10.68 -12.20 18.81
N MET A 588 11.96 -12.34 19.15
CA MET A 588 12.79 -11.22 19.63
C MET A 588 12.74 -10.09 18.60
N CYS A 589 11.72 -9.24 18.72
CA CYS A 589 11.48 -8.10 17.87
C CYS A 589 11.76 -6.91 18.76
N GLU A 590 12.81 -6.18 18.41
CA GLU A 590 13.20 -4.92 19.03
C GLU A 590 11.99 -3.98 19.04
N LEU A 591 11.56 -3.61 20.24
CA LEU A 591 10.71 -2.45 20.52
C LEU A 591 11.48 -1.44 21.36
#